data_AF-A0A918MNS4-F1
#
_entry.id   AF-A0A918MNS4-F1
#
_cell.length_a   1.000
_cell.length_b   1.000
_cell.length_c   1.000
_cell.angle_alpha   90.00
_cell.angle_beta   90.00
_cell.angle_gamma   90.00
#
_symmetry.space_group_name_H-M   'P 1'
#
loop_
_entity.id
_entity.type
_entity.pdbx_description
1 polymer ?
#
loop_
_entity_poly.entity_id
_entity_poly.type
_entity_poly.pdbx_seq_one_letter_code
_entity_poly.pdbx_strand_id
1 'polypeptide(L)'
;MTVCAIEPPSTGTSDTSGAPGASRTPGAGGTTGAGGCVPVAGCVLTADGAYAARLALDGDSWFPERWTLDGPEPYAVPLPGHQPEEPGTEVQPMGDGRVLIHRLVERRHAFALLYPTGPGTGELPLGAVECPEPGTRLTLLPPAPGGARAYALTVGPRSSVVWLVAGGASGPERLAEVPGLCSGGVWLDGAGRMLALDRELGGRTKTVVVDLERGEVTPLLQIAEDSDDRLLLADRDSGLLLISSDAPSPGRPRVGWGVLGSTLPVRFPECLRVPDCTVTPFAVQPEQMLMPESCAVALRVDGAFGTWLGVWRPAERLMCHLPAPEGWLRGAGLLTRDGVLRLPYATGDVPCGVAELTAPRSGTRGRGAGAGQLEAADAARPEGRAEVGPQGPVRDGAAAGPPGASRQATETDPPEPVAARPVPLQQAPLGGLVTK
;
A
#
# COMPACT_ATOMS: atom_id res chain seq x y z
N MET A 1 18.73 22.55 0.02
CA MET A 1 18.30 23.78 0.69
C MET A 1 17.86 23.38 2.08
N THR A 2 18.65 23.75 3.07
CA THR A 2 18.54 23.30 4.46
C THR A 2 18.51 24.57 5.30
N VAL A 3 17.44 24.81 6.05
CA VAL A 3 17.42 25.82 7.11
C VAL A 3 16.42 25.38 8.18
N CYS A 4 16.91 25.19 9.40
CA CYS A 4 16.32 25.78 10.61
C CYS A 4 17.42 25.85 11.67
N ALA A 5 17.73 27.08 12.09
CA ALA A 5 18.71 27.41 13.12
C ALA A 5 18.10 27.22 14.53
N ILE A 6 18.94 26.87 15.50
CA ILE A 6 18.63 26.84 16.93
C ILE A 6 19.61 27.79 17.64
N GLU A 7 19.09 28.73 18.43
CA GLU A 7 19.86 29.53 19.40
C GLU A 7 20.07 28.73 20.70
N PRO A 8 21.24 28.85 21.37
CA PRO A 8 21.51 28.16 22.63
C PRO A 8 21.22 29.06 23.85
N PRO A 9 21.02 28.46 25.03
CA PRO A 9 21.45 29.10 26.27
C PRO A 9 22.51 28.28 27.01
N SER A 10 23.64 28.96 27.23
CA SER A 10 24.35 29.16 28.49
C SER A 10 24.56 28.00 29.48
N THR A 11 25.85 27.77 29.71
CA THR A 11 26.54 27.01 30.74
C THR A 11 26.11 27.27 32.19
N GLY A 12 26.13 26.22 33.01
CA GLY A 12 26.21 26.28 34.47
C GLY A 12 26.90 25.04 35.04
N THR A 13 28.15 25.20 35.50
CA THR A 13 28.99 24.24 36.23
C THR A 13 28.66 24.22 37.73
N SER A 14 28.69 23.04 38.37
CA SER A 14 29.70 22.61 39.38
C SER A 14 29.18 21.65 40.47
N ASP A 15 29.95 20.59 40.69
CA ASP A 15 30.44 20.02 41.97
C ASP A 15 29.58 19.16 42.94
N THR A 16 29.97 17.87 42.96
CA THR A 16 30.54 17.03 44.04
C THR A 16 29.78 16.64 45.33
N SER A 17 29.79 15.31 45.55
CA SER A 17 30.07 14.56 46.82
C SER A 17 28.91 13.87 47.56
N GLY A 18 29.11 12.59 47.93
CA GLY A 18 28.63 12.06 49.21
C GLY A 18 27.91 10.69 49.27
N ALA A 19 28.71 9.61 49.39
CA ALA A 19 28.50 8.46 50.30
C ALA A 19 27.52 7.28 49.98
N PRO A 20 27.76 6.08 50.60
CA PRO A 20 27.51 4.75 50.01
C PRO A 20 26.43 3.92 50.76
N GLY A 21 26.03 2.76 50.22
CA GLY A 21 25.26 1.78 51.00
C GLY A 21 24.67 0.65 50.15
N ALA A 22 25.01 -0.59 50.52
CA ALA A 22 24.69 -1.82 49.81
C ALA A 22 23.23 -2.27 49.93
N SER A 23 22.70 -2.95 48.91
CA SER A 23 21.93 -4.19 49.09
C SER A 23 21.87 -5.01 47.81
N ARG A 24 22.29 -6.28 47.92
CA ARG A 24 22.18 -7.34 46.92
C ARG A 24 20.85 -8.07 47.15
N THR A 25 20.06 -8.28 46.09
CA THR A 25 19.36 -9.55 45.82
C THR A 25 18.89 -9.60 44.35
N PRO A 26 18.79 -10.79 43.74
CA PRO A 26 19.01 -11.01 42.31
C PRO A 26 17.72 -10.90 41.49
N GLY A 27 17.77 -10.12 40.40
CA GLY A 27 16.76 -10.12 39.35
C GLY A 27 16.93 -11.35 38.46
N ALA A 28 16.00 -12.29 38.59
CA ALA A 28 15.86 -13.44 37.72
C ALA A 28 15.45 -13.01 36.30
N GLY A 29 16.14 -13.59 35.31
CA GLY A 29 15.61 -14.16 34.08
C GLY A 29 14.60 -13.37 33.25
N GLY A 30 14.97 -13.06 32.01
CA GLY A 30 13.99 -12.62 31.02
C GLY A 30 14.55 -12.13 29.69
N THR A 31 15.52 -12.83 29.12
CA THR A 31 15.82 -12.74 27.70
C THR A 31 14.54 -12.98 26.89
N THR A 32 13.98 -11.92 26.30
CA THR A 32 12.98 -12.04 25.25
C THR A 32 13.61 -11.56 23.96
N GLY A 33 14.31 -12.49 23.32
CA GLY A 33 14.45 -12.44 21.88
C GLY A 33 13.07 -12.57 21.26
N ALA A 34 12.62 -11.52 20.57
CA ALA A 34 11.71 -11.69 19.46
C ALA A 34 12.60 -12.19 18.30
N GLY A 35 12.82 -13.48 18.11
CA GLY A 35 11.76 -14.48 18.00
C GLY A 35 11.11 -14.26 16.65
N GLY A 36 11.74 -14.80 15.60
CA GLY A 36 11.31 -14.64 14.22
C GLY A 36 9.85 -15.07 14.07
N CYS A 37 9.00 -14.10 13.79
CA CYS A 37 7.68 -14.39 13.25
C CYS A 37 7.91 -14.78 11.79
N VAL A 38 7.69 -16.05 11.47
CA VAL A 38 7.56 -16.50 10.07
C VAL A 38 6.53 -15.56 9.45
N PRO A 39 6.85 -14.81 8.38
CA PRO A 39 5.85 -13.96 7.76
C PRO A 39 4.73 -14.89 7.30
N VAL A 40 3.55 -14.76 7.91
CA VAL A 40 2.31 -15.38 7.43
C VAL A 40 2.22 -14.98 5.97
N ALA A 41 2.29 -15.98 5.08
CA ALA A 41 2.30 -15.83 3.63
C ALA A 41 1.24 -14.82 3.18
N GLY A 42 1.66 -13.57 3.03
CA GLY A 42 0.78 -12.47 2.66
C GLY A 42 0.38 -12.60 1.20
N CYS A 43 -0.78 -12.09 0.86
CA CYS A 43 -1.16 -11.87 -0.52
C CYS A 43 -0.61 -10.50 -0.94
N VAL A 44 0.26 -10.48 -1.94
CA VAL A 44 0.86 -9.27 -2.49
C VAL A 44 0.15 -8.94 -3.81
N LEU A 45 -0.33 -7.70 -3.98
CA LEU A 45 -0.99 -7.24 -5.20
C LEU A 45 -0.06 -6.38 -6.05
N THR A 46 -0.18 -6.45 -7.37
CA THR A 46 0.37 -5.41 -8.26
C THR A 46 -0.27 -4.06 -7.95
N ALA A 47 0.42 -2.97 -8.27
CA ALA A 47 -0.04 -1.61 -7.95
C ALA A 47 -1.38 -1.24 -8.61
N ASP A 48 -1.68 -1.82 -9.77
CA ASP A 48 -2.97 -1.69 -10.47
C ASP A 48 -4.05 -2.65 -9.95
N GLY A 49 -3.68 -3.61 -9.09
CA GLY A 49 -4.59 -4.60 -8.55
C GLY A 49 -4.98 -5.73 -9.49
N ALA A 50 -4.39 -5.80 -10.68
CA ALA A 50 -4.76 -6.81 -11.68
C ALA A 50 -4.33 -8.21 -11.29
N TYR A 51 -3.15 -8.34 -10.69
CA TYR A 51 -2.58 -9.60 -10.26
C TYR A 51 -2.28 -9.61 -8.76
N ALA A 52 -2.34 -10.79 -8.17
CA ALA A 52 -1.78 -11.03 -6.85
C ALA A 52 -0.97 -12.34 -6.81
N ALA A 53 -0.05 -12.45 -5.86
CA ALA A 53 0.65 -13.69 -5.58
C ALA A 53 0.66 -13.96 -4.08
N ARG A 54 0.63 -15.25 -3.72
CA ARG A 54 0.74 -15.73 -2.34
C ARG A 54 1.39 -17.11 -2.32
N LEU A 55 1.90 -17.51 -1.16
CA LEU A 55 2.12 -18.93 -0.88
C LEU A 55 0.83 -19.51 -0.31
N ALA A 56 0.34 -20.58 -0.94
CA ALA A 56 -0.78 -21.37 -0.48
C ALA A 56 -0.27 -22.69 0.10
N LEU A 57 -1.06 -23.28 0.99
CA LEU A 57 -0.72 -24.53 1.66
C LEU A 57 -1.60 -25.65 1.08
N ASP A 58 -0.97 -26.73 0.62
CA ASP A 58 -1.64 -27.99 0.29
C ASP A 58 -1.07 -29.10 1.17
N GLY A 59 -1.91 -29.64 2.07
CA GLY A 59 -1.44 -30.48 3.17
C GLY A 59 -0.42 -29.74 4.04
N ASP A 60 0.82 -30.23 4.07
CA ASP A 60 1.95 -29.64 4.79
C ASP A 60 2.95 -28.91 3.85
N SER A 61 2.62 -28.77 2.57
CA SER A 61 3.52 -28.24 1.54
C SER A 61 3.07 -26.85 1.05
N TRP A 62 4.01 -25.90 1.05
CA TRP A 62 3.76 -24.58 0.47
C TRP A 62 3.99 -24.61 -1.04
N PHE A 63 3.12 -23.94 -1.79
CA PHE A 63 3.29 -23.71 -3.22
C PHE A 63 2.89 -22.28 -3.60
N PRO A 64 3.53 -21.69 -4.62
CA PRO A 64 3.15 -20.38 -5.13
C PRO A 64 1.81 -20.43 -5.86
N GLU A 65 0.99 -19.41 -5.65
CA GLU A 65 -0.28 -19.26 -6.34
C GLU A 65 -0.37 -17.86 -6.94
N ARG A 66 -0.83 -17.79 -8.20
CA ARG A 66 -1.05 -16.54 -8.91
C ARG A 66 -2.54 -16.27 -9.04
N TRP A 67 -2.96 -15.08 -8.67
CA TRP A 67 -4.34 -14.63 -8.75
C TRP A 67 -4.48 -13.60 -9.87
N THR A 68 -5.59 -13.67 -10.60
CA THR A 68 -6.03 -12.65 -11.57
C THR A 68 -7.34 -12.07 -11.05
N LEU A 69 -7.38 -10.75 -10.86
CA LEU A 69 -8.41 -10.05 -10.06
C LEU A 69 -9.14 -8.94 -10.83
N ASP A 70 -8.66 -8.58 -12.01
CA ASP A 70 -9.26 -7.58 -12.90
C ASP A 70 -10.30 -8.16 -13.88
N GLY A 71 -10.40 -9.49 -13.95
CA GLY A 71 -11.44 -10.18 -14.71
C GLY A 71 -12.83 -10.12 -14.06
N PRO A 72 -13.90 -10.45 -14.81
CA PRO A 72 -15.26 -10.51 -14.29
C PRO A 72 -15.42 -11.55 -13.17
N GLU A 73 -14.63 -12.62 -13.23
CA GLU A 73 -14.55 -13.66 -12.20
C GLU A 73 -13.08 -13.79 -11.77
N PRO A 74 -12.75 -13.45 -10.51
CA PRO A 74 -11.41 -13.68 -9.97
C PRO A 74 -11.08 -15.16 -9.99
N TYR A 75 -9.85 -15.49 -10.34
CA TYR A 75 -9.40 -16.88 -10.33
C TYR A 75 -7.94 -17.00 -9.90
N ALA A 76 -7.61 -18.16 -9.35
CA ALA A 76 -6.26 -18.52 -8.95
C ALA A 76 -5.72 -19.64 -9.83
N VAL A 77 -4.42 -19.58 -10.11
CA VAL A 77 -3.67 -20.61 -10.82
C VAL A 77 -2.54 -21.08 -9.89
N PRO A 78 -2.56 -22.35 -9.45
CA PRO A 78 -1.44 -22.90 -8.69
C PRO A 78 -0.22 -23.00 -9.59
N LEU A 79 0.95 -22.67 -9.04
CA LEU A 79 2.24 -22.72 -9.73
C LEU A 79 3.19 -23.67 -8.98
N PRO A 80 2.85 -24.98 -8.85
CA PRO A 80 3.69 -25.92 -8.14
C PRO A 80 5.05 -26.05 -8.84
N GLY A 81 6.13 -25.95 -8.07
CA GLY A 81 7.47 -26.30 -8.55
C GLY A 81 7.69 -27.81 -8.56
N HIS A 82 8.94 -28.21 -8.80
CA HIS A 82 9.36 -29.62 -8.69
C HIS A 82 9.51 -30.10 -7.23
N GLN A 83 9.41 -29.18 -6.28
CA GLN A 83 9.51 -29.41 -4.84
C GLN A 83 8.59 -28.44 -4.09
N PRO A 84 8.20 -28.77 -2.84
CA PRO A 84 7.56 -27.83 -1.94
C PRO A 84 8.44 -26.60 -1.67
N GLU A 85 7.80 -25.47 -1.37
CA GLU A 85 8.50 -24.26 -0.95
C GLU A 85 8.83 -24.27 0.54
N GLU A 86 10.05 -23.84 0.86
CA GLU A 86 10.55 -23.79 2.23
C GLU A 86 10.03 -22.58 3.00
N PRO A 87 9.98 -22.62 4.34
CA PRO A 87 9.70 -21.46 5.16
C PRO A 87 10.69 -20.31 4.87
N GLY A 88 10.17 -19.13 4.55
CA GLY A 88 10.96 -17.96 4.18
C GLY A 88 11.09 -17.72 2.68
N THR A 89 10.48 -18.55 1.83
CA THR A 89 10.20 -18.20 0.43
C THR A 89 9.29 -16.96 0.38
N GLU A 90 9.61 -16.02 -0.50
CA GLU A 90 8.78 -14.84 -0.77
C GLU A 90 8.30 -14.88 -2.23
N VAL A 91 7.07 -14.40 -2.47
CA VAL A 91 6.51 -14.32 -3.83
C VAL A 91 5.94 -12.94 -4.09
N GLN A 92 6.05 -12.49 -5.34
CA GLN A 92 5.56 -11.20 -5.78
C GLN A 92 4.99 -11.28 -7.20
N PRO A 93 3.77 -10.76 -7.47
CA PRO A 93 3.24 -10.74 -8.83
C PRO A 93 3.96 -9.71 -9.70
N MET A 94 4.12 -10.03 -10.98
CA MET A 94 4.59 -9.12 -12.02
C MET A 94 3.38 -8.62 -12.84
N GLY A 95 3.50 -7.44 -13.45
CA GLY A 95 2.41 -6.83 -14.24
C GLY A 95 2.06 -7.58 -15.52
N ASP A 96 2.93 -8.51 -15.96
CA ASP A 96 2.66 -9.41 -17.09
C ASP A 96 2.01 -10.74 -16.69
N GLY A 97 1.62 -10.87 -15.42
CA GLY A 97 0.98 -12.07 -14.89
C GLY A 97 1.94 -13.23 -14.62
N ARG A 98 3.26 -13.00 -14.57
CA ARG A 98 4.23 -13.94 -13.97
C ARG A 98 4.35 -13.72 -12.46
N VAL A 99 4.95 -14.66 -11.75
CA VAL A 99 5.24 -14.53 -10.30
C VAL A 99 6.74 -14.60 -10.08
N LEU A 100 7.32 -13.56 -9.51
CA LEU A 100 8.67 -13.60 -8.96
C LEU A 100 8.65 -14.46 -7.70
N ILE A 101 9.57 -15.41 -7.62
CA ILE A 101 9.84 -16.18 -6.41
C ILE A 101 11.27 -15.90 -5.94
N HIS A 102 11.40 -15.67 -4.64
CA HIS A 102 12.68 -15.55 -3.94
C HIS A 102 12.83 -16.74 -2.99
N ARG A 103 13.94 -17.47 -3.12
CA ARG A 103 14.29 -18.62 -2.27
C ARG A 103 15.66 -18.42 -1.63
N LEU A 104 15.85 -18.97 -0.44
CA LEU A 104 17.17 -19.06 0.20
C LEU A 104 17.75 -20.46 -0.02
N VAL A 105 18.74 -20.58 -0.92
CA VAL A 105 19.38 -21.86 -1.29
C VAL A 105 20.85 -21.78 -0.96
N GLU A 106 21.34 -22.67 -0.08
CA GLU A 106 22.77 -22.74 0.29
C GLU A 106 23.39 -21.36 0.66
N ARG A 107 22.63 -20.53 1.40
CA ARG A 107 22.98 -19.15 1.80
C ARG A 107 23.01 -18.11 0.67
N ARG A 108 22.46 -18.44 -0.50
CA ARG A 108 22.25 -17.54 -1.63
C ARG A 108 20.77 -17.21 -1.76
N HIS A 109 20.46 -15.95 -2.03
CA HIS A 109 19.10 -15.51 -2.31
C HIS A 109 18.85 -15.64 -3.81
N ALA A 110 18.22 -16.74 -4.22
CA ALA A 110 17.95 -17.07 -5.62
C ALA A 110 16.59 -16.51 -6.06
N PHE A 111 16.52 -16.03 -7.30
CA PHE A 111 15.33 -15.43 -7.89
C PHE A 111 14.96 -16.15 -9.19
N ALA A 112 13.66 -16.38 -9.39
CA ALA A 112 13.13 -16.92 -10.63
C ALA A 112 11.74 -16.36 -10.96
N LEU A 113 11.36 -16.36 -12.23
CA LEU A 113 9.99 -16.07 -12.67
C LEU A 113 9.24 -17.36 -12.95
N LEU A 114 8.13 -17.53 -12.27
CA LEU A 114 7.18 -18.61 -12.46
C LEU A 114 6.08 -18.17 -13.41
N TYR A 115 5.70 -19.06 -14.32
CA TYR A 115 4.62 -18.83 -15.27
C TYR A 115 3.88 -20.14 -15.57
N PRO A 116 2.56 -20.10 -15.83
CA PRO A 116 1.82 -21.30 -16.20
C PRO A 116 2.35 -21.90 -17.51
N THR A 117 2.63 -23.21 -17.54
CA THR A 117 2.98 -23.95 -18.76
C THR A 117 2.23 -25.26 -18.86
N GLY A 118 1.07 -25.24 -19.55
CA GLY A 118 0.23 -26.43 -19.67
C GLY A 118 -0.17 -26.98 -18.29
N PRO A 119 0.05 -28.28 -17.98
CA PRO A 119 -0.27 -28.86 -16.68
C PRO A 119 0.73 -28.50 -15.56
N GLY A 120 1.80 -27.76 -15.86
CA GLY A 120 2.87 -27.47 -14.92
C GLY A 120 3.25 -25.99 -14.84
N THR A 121 4.39 -25.75 -14.21
CA THR A 121 4.95 -24.42 -13.98
C THR A 121 6.26 -24.30 -14.76
N GLY A 122 6.35 -23.29 -15.60
CA GLY A 122 7.62 -22.89 -16.19
C GLY A 122 8.39 -22.03 -15.19
N GLU A 123 9.69 -22.27 -15.05
CA GLU A 123 10.56 -21.49 -14.19
C GLU A 123 11.70 -20.88 -15.02
N LEU A 124 11.86 -19.56 -14.93
CA LEU A 124 12.95 -18.82 -15.56
C LEU A 124 13.89 -18.27 -14.48
N PRO A 125 15.06 -18.87 -14.26
CA PRO A 125 16.03 -18.36 -13.30
C PRO A 125 16.53 -16.97 -13.69
N LEU A 126 16.55 -16.06 -12.72
CA LEU A 126 17.09 -14.70 -12.89
C LEU A 126 18.49 -14.55 -12.31
N GLY A 127 18.92 -15.47 -11.43
CA GLY A 127 20.23 -15.42 -10.77
C GLY A 127 20.06 -15.34 -9.25
N ALA A 128 21.16 -15.04 -8.55
CA ALA A 128 21.16 -15.00 -7.10
C ALA A 128 22.04 -13.87 -6.54
N VAL A 129 21.70 -13.42 -5.33
CA VAL A 129 22.51 -12.50 -4.52
C VAL A 129 23.18 -13.29 -3.41
N GLU A 130 24.50 -13.14 -3.28
CA GLU A 130 25.24 -13.66 -2.13
C GLU A 130 25.36 -12.58 -1.05
N CYS A 131 24.99 -12.93 0.17
CA CYS A 131 25.16 -12.05 1.33
C CYS A 131 26.34 -12.56 2.17
N PRO A 132 27.55 -11.96 2.03
CA PRO A 132 28.76 -12.48 2.66
C PRO A 132 28.78 -12.25 4.18
N GLU A 133 28.12 -11.18 4.65
CA GLU A 133 28.10 -10.80 6.05
C GLU A 133 27.09 -11.66 6.83
N PRO A 134 27.52 -12.33 7.93
CA PRO A 134 26.60 -13.09 8.78
C PRO A 134 25.50 -12.19 9.36
N GLY A 135 24.26 -12.67 9.31
CA GLY A 135 23.10 -11.94 9.85
C GLY A 135 22.44 -10.97 8.85
N THR A 136 23.02 -10.75 7.67
CA THR A 136 22.37 -10.01 6.60
C THR A 136 21.10 -10.73 6.15
N ARG A 137 19.99 -10.00 6.13
CA ARG A 137 18.69 -10.49 5.66
C ARG A 137 18.37 -9.84 4.33
N LEU A 138 17.69 -10.57 3.45
CA LEU A 138 17.12 -10.04 2.22
C LEU A 138 15.60 -10.20 2.29
N THR A 139 14.88 -9.18 1.84
CA THR A 139 13.42 -9.23 1.64
C THR A 139 13.06 -8.52 0.34
N LEU A 140 11.97 -8.93 -0.30
CA LEU A 140 11.42 -8.24 -1.47
C LEU A 140 10.80 -6.90 -1.05
N LEU A 141 11.07 -5.86 -1.83
CA LEU A 141 10.40 -4.57 -1.70
C LEU A 141 9.00 -4.65 -2.33
N PRO A 142 8.04 -3.78 -1.94
CA PRO A 142 6.70 -3.80 -2.53
C PRO A 142 6.70 -3.68 -4.06
N PRO A 143 5.70 -4.26 -4.75
CA PRO A 143 5.65 -4.28 -6.22
C PRO A 143 5.84 -2.88 -6.82
N ALA A 144 6.72 -2.78 -7.82
CA ALA A 144 6.98 -1.52 -8.48
C ALA A 144 5.71 -1.04 -9.23
N PRO A 145 5.41 0.26 -9.25
CA PRO A 145 4.17 0.77 -9.86
C PRO A 145 4.01 0.45 -11.35
N GLY A 146 5.12 0.26 -12.08
CA GLY A 146 5.10 -0.14 -13.49
C GLY A 146 5.00 -1.65 -13.73
N GLY A 147 5.03 -2.49 -12.68
CA GLY A 147 4.85 -3.95 -12.77
C GLY A 147 5.94 -4.75 -13.52
N ALA A 148 6.82 -4.10 -14.26
CA ALA A 148 7.86 -4.74 -15.07
C ALA A 148 9.17 -5.02 -14.32
N ARG A 149 9.36 -4.38 -13.15
CA ARG A 149 10.57 -4.48 -12.34
C ARG A 149 10.23 -4.91 -10.93
N ALA A 150 11.14 -5.66 -10.31
CA ALA A 150 11.04 -6.04 -8.91
C ALA A 150 12.37 -5.74 -8.20
N TYR A 151 12.26 -5.34 -6.95
CA TYR A 151 13.39 -4.88 -6.17
C TYR A 151 13.47 -5.64 -4.85
N ALA A 152 14.68 -5.74 -4.30
CA ALA A 152 14.93 -6.35 -3.01
C ALA A 152 15.82 -5.46 -2.15
N LEU A 153 15.70 -5.62 -0.85
CA LEU A 153 16.51 -4.92 0.13
C LEU A 153 17.31 -5.94 0.94
N THR A 154 18.64 -5.84 0.89
CA THR A 154 19.50 -6.53 1.87
C THR A 154 19.81 -5.58 3.01
N VAL A 155 19.58 -6.02 4.24
CA VAL A 155 19.86 -5.25 5.46
C VAL A 155 21.02 -5.90 6.19
N GLY A 156 22.19 -5.26 6.12
CA GLY A 156 23.38 -5.64 6.86
C GLY A 156 23.47 -4.93 8.22
N PRO A 157 24.55 -5.18 8.99
CA PRO A 157 24.73 -4.60 10.32
C PRO A 157 25.00 -3.08 10.31
N ARG A 158 25.45 -2.52 9.17
CA ARG A 158 25.85 -1.11 9.06
C ARG A 158 25.27 -0.37 7.86
N SER A 159 24.86 -1.08 6.82
CA SER A 159 24.26 -0.52 5.63
C SER A 159 23.22 -1.47 5.06
N SER A 160 22.34 -0.88 4.25
CA SER A 160 21.35 -1.61 3.48
C SER A 160 21.59 -1.36 2.01
N VAL A 161 21.35 -2.37 1.18
CA VAL A 161 21.60 -2.30 -0.27
C VAL A 161 20.31 -2.62 -1.01
N VAL A 162 19.96 -1.76 -1.96
CA VAL A 162 18.82 -1.95 -2.86
C VAL A 162 19.28 -2.64 -4.13
N TRP A 163 18.57 -3.70 -4.50
CA TRP A 163 18.84 -4.53 -5.67
C TRP A 163 17.67 -4.47 -6.65
N LEU A 164 17.95 -4.42 -7.94
CA LEU A 164 17.01 -4.79 -9.00
C LEU A 164 17.12 -6.29 -9.22
N VAL A 165 16.08 -7.06 -8.91
CA VAL A 165 16.12 -8.53 -8.97
C VAL A 165 15.34 -9.11 -10.15
N ALA A 166 14.44 -8.33 -10.76
CA ALA A 166 13.76 -8.67 -12.01
C ALA A 166 13.56 -7.43 -12.89
N GLY A 167 13.61 -7.61 -14.22
CA GLY A 167 13.46 -6.53 -15.20
C GLY A 167 14.76 -5.78 -15.54
N GLY A 168 15.90 -6.27 -15.05
CA GLY A 168 17.26 -5.83 -15.43
C GLY A 168 17.79 -6.53 -16.68
N ALA A 169 19.02 -6.17 -17.08
CA ALA A 169 19.65 -6.72 -18.29
C ALA A 169 20.26 -8.11 -18.05
N SER A 170 20.83 -8.33 -16.86
CA SER A 170 21.51 -9.60 -16.53
C SER A 170 21.49 -9.88 -15.03
N GLY A 171 20.39 -10.47 -14.57
CA GLY A 171 20.20 -10.92 -13.19
C GLY A 171 20.20 -9.80 -12.14
N PRO A 172 20.45 -10.13 -10.85
CA PRO A 172 20.40 -9.14 -9.78
C PRO A 172 21.46 -8.04 -9.91
N GLU A 173 21.02 -6.78 -9.95
CA GLU A 173 21.88 -5.60 -10.10
C GLU A 173 21.84 -4.74 -8.83
N ARG A 174 23.01 -4.33 -8.33
CA ARG A 174 23.12 -3.44 -7.16
C ARG A 174 22.88 -1.98 -7.58
N LEU A 175 21.85 -1.34 -7.04
CA LEU A 175 21.46 0.02 -7.43
C LEU A 175 21.94 1.10 -6.46
N ALA A 176 21.80 0.87 -5.16
CA ALA A 176 22.12 1.87 -4.16
C ALA A 176 22.56 1.23 -2.84
N GLU A 177 23.41 1.93 -2.10
CA GLU A 177 23.77 1.62 -0.72
C GLU A 177 23.34 2.76 0.19
N VAL A 178 22.59 2.42 1.23
CA VAL A 178 22.08 3.35 2.23
C VAL A 178 22.75 3.02 3.56
N PRO A 179 23.49 3.96 4.19
CA PRO A 179 24.01 3.76 5.53
C PRO A 179 22.88 3.48 6.54
N GLY A 180 23.11 2.61 7.52
CA GLY A 180 22.09 2.21 8.51
C GLY A 180 21.19 1.06 8.06
N LEU A 181 20.22 0.74 8.91
CA LEU A 181 19.30 -0.38 8.71
C LEU A 181 18.01 0.16 8.08
N CYS A 182 17.70 -0.27 6.87
CA CYS A 182 16.52 0.19 6.17
C CYS A 182 15.36 -0.81 6.32
N SER A 183 14.16 -0.28 6.35
CA SER A 183 12.90 -1.03 6.37
C SER A 183 11.83 -0.29 5.56
N GLY A 184 10.64 -0.87 5.45
CA GLY A 184 9.54 -0.29 4.68
C GLY A 184 9.77 -0.47 3.18
N GLY A 185 9.53 0.60 2.42
CA GLY A 185 9.56 0.59 0.96
C GLY A 185 8.28 1.21 0.41
N VAL A 186 8.29 2.51 0.15
CA VAL A 186 7.14 3.24 -0.40
C VAL A 186 7.57 3.93 -1.69
N TRP A 187 6.85 3.64 -2.78
CA TRP A 187 7.09 4.27 -4.08
C TRP A 187 6.52 5.69 -4.09
N LEU A 188 7.33 6.67 -4.50
CA LEU A 188 6.94 8.08 -4.55
C LEU A 188 6.58 8.56 -5.96
N ASP A 189 6.86 7.76 -6.98
CA ASP A 189 6.52 8.07 -8.37
C ASP A 189 5.92 6.86 -9.09
N GLY A 190 5.37 7.09 -10.28
CA GLY A 190 4.82 6.02 -11.11
C GLY A 190 5.84 5.29 -11.97
N ALA A 191 7.05 5.81 -12.09
CA ALA A 191 8.11 5.22 -12.89
C ALA A 191 8.86 4.09 -12.14
N GLY A 192 8.69 3.99 -10.82
CA GLY A 192 9.45 3.10 -9.96
C GLY A 192 10.90 3.56 -9.80
N ARG A 193 11.15 4.87 -9.80
CA ARG A 193 12.49 5.45 -9.64
C ARG A 193 12.74 5.93 -8.22
N MET A 194 11.80 6.68 -7.64
CA MET A 194 11.93 7.28 -6.32
C MET A 194 11.35 6.35 -5.25
N LEU A 195 12.23 5.75 -4.44
CA LEU A 195 11.88 4.82 -3.38
C LEU A 195 12.16 5.42 -2.00
N ALA A 196 11.14 5.52 -1.15
CA ALA A 196 11.30 5.89 0.24
C ALA A 196 11.60 4.67 1.12
N LEU A 197 12.61 4.79 1.97
CA LEU A 197 13.02 3.78 2.94
C LEU A 197 13.09 4.40 4.34
N ASP A 198 12.60 3.67 5.33
CA ASP A 198 12.72 4.04 6.74
C ASP A 198 14.08 3.56 7.24
N ARG A 199 14.99 4.51 7.44
CA ARG A 199 16.39 4.28 7.81
C ARG A 199 16.60 4.49 9.30
N GLU A 200 16.98 3.42 9.98
CA GLU A 200 17.50 3.47 11.34
C GLU A 200 19.00 3.78 11.32
N LEU A 201 19.38 4.90 11.93
CA LEU A 201 20.76 5.33 12.10
C LEU A 201 20.91 6.05 13.44
N GLY A 202 21.89 5.62 14.25
CA GLY A 202 22.10 6.21 15.58
C GLY A 202 20.94 5.99 16.56
N GLY A 203 20.20 4.89 16.39
CA GLY A 203 19.05 4.55 17.25
C GLY A 203 17.78 5.35 16.94
N ARG A 204 17.74 6.12 15.84
CA ARG A 204 16.57 6.85 15.37
C ARG A 204 16.20 6.42 13.96
N THR A 205 14.90 6.28 13.72
CA THR A 205 14.36 5.98 12.39
C THR A 205 13.93 7.26 11.71
N LYS A 206 14.42 7.48 10.48
CA LYS A 206 14.01 8.60 9.60
C LYS A 206 13.79 8.11 8.19
N THR A 207 12.82 8.65 7.48
CA THR A 207 12.60 8.27 6.08
C THR A 207 13.56 9.04 5.16
N VAL A 208 14.23 8.30 4.28
CA VAL A 208 15.06 8.82 3.17
C VAL A 208 14.45 8.42 1.83
N VAL A 209 14.73 9.18 0.78
CA VAL A 209 14.46 8.80 -0.60
C VAL A 209 15.75 8.33 -1.25
N VAL A 210 15.66 7.22 -1.99
CA VAL A 210 16.69 6.72 -2.88
C VAL A 210 16.25 6.97 -4.32
N ASP A 211 17.03 7.74 -5.07
CA ASP A 211 16.89 7.84 -6.53
C ASP A 211 17.58 6.63 -7.15
N LEU A 212 16.80 5.63 -7.57
CA LEU A 212 17.33 4.36 -8.05
C LEU A 212 18.10 4.46 -9.38
N GLU A 213 17.94 5.54 -10.14
CA GLU A 213 18.73 5.78 -11.35
C GLU A 213 20.11 6.35 -11.03
N ARG A 214 20.20 7.18 -9.97
CA ARG A 214 21.45 7.86 -9.58
C ARG A 214 22.18 7.20 -8.43
N GLY A 215 21.52 6.32 -7.68
CA GLY A 215 22.02 5.78 -6.41
C GLY A 215 22.10 6.83 -5.29
N GLU A 216 21.46 7.99 -5.46
CA GLU A 216 21.53 9.11 -4.52
C GLU A 216 20.52 8.94 -3.38
N VAL A 217 20.96 9.26 -2.16
CA VAL A 217 20.13 9.17 -0.95
C VAL A 217 19.92 10.57 -0.39
N THR A 218 18.65 10.97 -0.25
CA THR A 218 18.27 12.29 0.28
C THR A 218 17.28 12.14 1.46
N PRO A 219 17.33 12.99 2.48
CA PRO A 219 16.32 12.99 3.54
C PRO A 219 14.92 13.31 2.99
N LEU A 220 13.88 12.60 3.47
CA LEU A 220 12.48 12.90 3.13
C LEU A 220 11.72 13.44 4.34
N LEU A 221 11.76 12.70 5.45
CA LEU A 221 10.90 12.92 6.60
C LEU A 221 11.70 12.91 7.90
N GLN A 222 11.66 14.04 8.58
CA GLN A 222 12.21 14.24 9.92
C GLN A 222 11.38 15.31 10.61
N ILE A 223 10.46 14.90 11.49
CA ILE A 223 9.52 15.79 12.18
C ILE A 223 10.20 16.45 13.39
N ALA A 224 10.87 15.64 14.23
CA ALA A 224 11.69 16.12 15.34
C ALA A 224 12.98 15.30 15.43
N GLU A 225 14.07 15.88 15.94
CA GLU A 225 15.37 15.20 16.05
C GLU A 225 15.28 13.85 16.79
N ASP A 226 14.58 13.84 17.93
CA ASP A 226 14.45 12.69 18.82
C ASP A 226 13.28 11.75 18.51
N SER A 227 12.54 12.00 17.43
CA SER A 227 11.41 11.15 17.06
C SER A 227 11.82 9.97 16.17
N ASP A 228 11.00 8.95 16.12
CA ASP A 228 11.04 7.92 15.07
C ASP A 228 9.98 8.24 14.02
N ASP A 229 10.43 8.61 12.82
CA ASP A 229 9.55 9.00 11.72
C ASP A 229 9.61 7.95 10.60
N ARG A 230 8.44 7.41 10.25
CA ARG A 230 8.27 6.35 9.26
C ARG A 230 7.22 6.70 8.23
N LEU A 231 7.47 6.40 6.97
CA LEU A 231 6.48 6.56 5.90
C LEU A 231 5.72 5.25 5.71
N LEU A 232 4.41 5.28 5.94
CA LEU A 232 3.55 4.10 5.87
C LEU A 232 2.97 3.89 4.46
N LEU A 233 2.49 4.97 3.82
CA LEU A 233 1.99 4.97 2.45
C LEU A 233 2.20 6.35 1.82
N ALA A 234 2.27 6.36 0.49
CA ALA A 234 2.21 7.57 -0.32
C ALA A 234 1.24 7.33 -1.48
N ASP A 235 0.44 8.34 -1.79
CA ASP A 235 -0.31 8.40 -3.03
C ASP A 235 0.34 9.42 -3.96
N ARG A 236 0.76 8.95 -5.15
CA ARG A 236 1.49 9.75 -6.13
C ARG A 236 0.60 10.79 -6.84
N ASP A 237 -0.71 10.54 -6.91
CA ASP A 237 -1.64 11.38 -7.68
C ASP A 237 -2.07 12.62 -6.86
N SER A 238 -2.39 12.41 -5.59
CA SER A 238 -2.80 13.48 -4.66
C SER A 238 -1.63 14.09 -3.87
N GLY A 239 -0.50 13.38 -3.81
CA GLY A 239 0.63 13.72 -2.94
C GLY A 239 0.40 13.39 -1.46
N LEU A 240 -0.69 12.69 -1.11
CA LEU A 240 -0.99 12.32 0.28
C LEU A 240 0.08 11.38 0.83
N LEU A 241 0.60 11.70 2.02
CA LEU A 241 1.52 10.84 2.78
C LEU A 241 0.83 10.38 4.07
N LEU A 242 0.93 9.09 4.39
CA LEU A 242 0.57 8.53 5.71
C LEU A 242 1.86 8.20 6.45
N ILE A 243 1.94 8.67 7.69
CA ILE A 243 3.18 8.69 8.47
C ILE A 243 2.92 8.06 9.83
N SER A 244 3.87 7.30 10.36
CA SER A 244 3.93 6.97 11.78
C SER A 244 5.02 7.80 12.42
N SER A 245 4.68 8.55 13.48
CA SER A 245 5.68 9.27 14.26
C SER A 245 5.28 9.37 15.73
N ASP A 246 6.27 9.33 16.62
CA ASP A 246 6.12 9.60 18.05
C ASP A 246 6.46 11.05 18.43
N ALA A 247 6.83 11.92 17.47
CA ALA A 247 7.03 13.35 17.70
C ALA A 247 5.87 14.03 18.49
N PRO A 248 4.57 13.78 18.19
CA PRO A 248 3.48 14.36 18.99
C PRO A 248 3.32 13.75 20.38
N SER A 249 3.93 12.60 20.67
CA SER A 249 3.76 11.84 21.91
C SER A 249 4.96 10.89 22.10
N PRO A 250 6.09 11.37 22.68
CA PRO A 250 7.34 10.62 22.71
C PRO A 250 7.19 9.17 23.21
N GLY A 251 7.77 8.22 22.48
CA GLY A 251 7.68 6.78 22.76
C GLY A 251 6.33 6.14 22.44
N ARG A 252 5.37 6.90 21.87
CA ARG A 252 4.06 6.38 21.45
C ARG A 252 3.79 6.78 20.00
N PRO A 253 4.08 5.89 19.02
CA PRO A 253 3.88 6.19 17.63
C PRO A 253 2.40 6.49 17.34
N ARG A 254 2.16 7.52 16.53
CA ARG A 254 0.83 7.94 16.08
C ARG A 254 0.80 7.99 14.56
N VAL A 255 -0.33 7.56 14.00
CA VAL A 255 -0.59 7.74 12.57
C VAL A 255 -0.96 9.21 12.32
N GLY A 256 -0.24 9.84 11.42
CA GLY A 256 -0.47 11.18 10.92
C GLY A 256 -0.47 11.20 9.40
N TRP A 257 -0.74 12.38 8.84
CA TRP A 257 -0.72 12.59 7.41
C TRP A 257 -0.13 13.95 7.04
N GLY A 258 0.42 14.02 5.84
CA GLY A 258 0.98 15.22 5.24
C GLY A 258 0.83 15.20 3.73
N VAL A 259 1.40 16.20 3.07
CA VAL A 259 1.39 16.30 1.61
C VAL A 259 2.83 16.42 1.13
N LEU A 260 3.22 15.57 0.18
CA LEU A 260 4.56 15.57 -0.39
C LEU A 260 4.91 16.94 -0.97
N GLY A 261 6.06 17.50 -0.57
CA GLY A 261 6.52 18.82 -1.00
C GLY A 261 5.82 20.02 -0.32
N SER A 262 4.85 19.77 0.56
CA SER A 262 4.20 20.84 1.33
C SER A 262 5.07 21.32 2.49
N THR A 263 4.96 22.62 2.82
CA THR A 263 5.57 23.23 4.01
C THR A 263 4.65 23.17 5.23
N LEU A 264 3.41 22.67 5.07
CA LEU A 264 2.47 22.53 6.17
C LEU A 264 2.92 21.40 7.13
N PRO A 265 2.77 21.56 8.45
CA PRO A 265 3.09 20.51 9.41
C PRO A 265 2.27 19.24 9.19
N VAL A 266 2.87 18.10 9.53
CA VAL A 266 2.18 16.81 9.61
C VAL A 266 1.07 16.89 10.66
N ARG A 267 -0.11 16.39 10.32
CA ARG A 267 -1.29 16.40 11.20
C ARG A 267 -1.48 15.01 11.78
N PHE A 268 -1.83 14.94 13.07
CA PHE A 268 -2.09 13.67 13.78
C PHE A 268 -3.54 13.63 14.29
N PRO A 269 -4.50 13.15 13.48
CA PRO A 269 -5.91 13.08 13.87
C PRO A 269 -6.13 12.13 15.05
N GLU A 270 -6.92 12.54 16.04
CA GLU A 270 -7.26 11.66 17.18
C GLU A 270 -8.11 10.46 16.76
N CYS A 271 -8.91 10.59 15.70
CA CYS A 271 -9.74 9.48 15.20
C CYS A 271 -8.96 8.30 14.63
N LEU A 272 -7.67 8.47 14.30
CA LEU A 272 -6.77 7.38 13.89
C LEU A 272 -6.07 6.73 15.08
N ARG A 273 -6.26 7.26 16.28
CA ARG A 273 -5.75 6.65 17.50
C ARG A 273 -6.83 5.75 18.08
N VAL A 274 -6.67 4.46 17.84
CA VAL A 274 -7.49 3.44 18.49
C VAL A 274 -6.71 2.88 19.68
N PRO A 275 -7.20 3.03 20.93
CA PRO A 275 -6.51 2.51 22.11
C PRO A 275 -6.21 1.02 21.99
N ASP A 276 -5.02 0.62 22.43
CA ASP A 276 -4.55 -0.77 22.48
C ASP A 276 -4.63 -1.53 21.14
N CYS A 277 -4.63 -0.77 20.03
CA CYS A 277 -4.69 -1.31 18.67
C CYS A 277 -3.58 -0.74 17.79
N THR A 278 -3.15 -1.53 16.81
CA THR A 278 -2.25 -1.08 15.74
C THR A 278 -3.08 -0.72 14.52
N VAL A 279 -2.90 0.51 14.03
CA VAL A 279 -3.55 1.00 12.81
C VAL A 279 -2.53 1.02 11.68
N THR A 280 -2.74 0.21 10.66
CA THR A 280 -1.84 0.07 9.51
C THR A 280 -2.56 0.47 8.22
N PRO A 281 -2.23 1.62 7.62
CA PRO A 281 -2.68 1.96 6.27
C PRO A 281 -2.17 0.93 5.26
N PHE A 282 -3.04 0.50 4.33
CA PHE A 282 -2.63 -0.44 3.27
C PHE A 282 -3.09 -0.05 1.86
N ALA A 283 -4.05 0.87 1.69
CA ALA A 283 -4.43 1.40 0.38
C ALA A 283 -4.90 2.85 0.46
N VAL A 284 -4.68 3.61 -0.61
CA VAL A 284 -5.20 4.97 -0.81
C VAL A 284 -6.04 4.99 -2.08
N GLN A 285 -7.12 5.75 -2.07
CA GLN A 285 -7.96 5.98 -3.25
C GLN A 285 -7.16 6.76 -4.30
N PRO A 286 -6.94 6.19 -5.49
CA PRO A 286 -6.15 6.82 -6.54
C PRO A 286 -6.93 7.94 -7.25
N GLU A 287 -6.22 8.64 -8.16
CA GLU A 287 -6.78 9.65 -9.07
C GLU A 287 -7.51 10.82 -8.40
N GLN A 288 -7.19 11.12 -7.14
CA GLN A 288 -7.66 12.32 -6.44
C GLN A 288 -6.70 13.49 -6.69
N MET A 289 -6.55 13.87 -7.96
CA MET A 289 -5.54 14.83 -8.42
C MET A 289 -5.57 16.12 -7.59
N LEU A 290 -4.47 16.39 -6.88
CA LEU A 290 -4.28 17.56 -6.01
C LEU A 290 -5.32 17.73 -4.89
N MET A 291 -6.08 16.69 -4.55
CA MET A 291 -7.11 16.70 -3.51
C MET A 291 -6.83 15.67 -2.39
N PRO A 292 -5.67 15.77 -1.70
CA PRO A 292 -5.28 14.80 -0.67
C PRO A 292 -6.33 14.70 0.45
N GLU A 293 -7.04 15.80 0.72
CA GLU A 293 -8.11 15.88 1.71
C GLU A 293 -9.27 14.89 1.46
N SER A 294 -9.52 14.57 0.20
CA SER A 294 -10.67 13.79 -0.26
C SER A 294 -10.35 12.30 -0.45
N CYS A 295 -9.07 11.93 -0.43
CA CYS A 295 -8.63 10.55 -0.63
C CYS A 295 -9.14 9.67 0.51
N ALA A 296 -9.90 8.63 0.17
CA ALA A 296 -10.12 7.54 1.11
C ALA A 296 -8.82 6.78 1.34
N VAL A 297 -8.61 6.38 2.58
CA VAL A 297 -7.50 5.55 3.03
C VAL A 297 -8.09 4.33 3.71
N ALA A 298 -7.71 3.15 3.24
CA ALA A 298 -8.06 1.90 3.86
C ALA A 298 -7.01 1.54 4.91
N LEU A 299 -7.50 1.16 6.08
CA LEU A 299 -6.73 0.92 7.30
C LEU A 299 -7.06 -0.49 7.79
N ARG A 300 -6.04 -1.26 8.16
CA ARG A 300 -6.19 -2.45 8.96
C ARG A 300 -6.06 -2.05 10.42
N VAL A 301 -7.00 -2.49 11.26
CA VAL A 301 -6.91 -2.28 12.70
C VAL A 301 -6.78 -3.63 13.38
N ASP A 302 -5.66 -3.83 14.06
CA ASP A 302 -5.36 -5.05 14.82
C ASP A 302 -5.46 -4.75 16.31
N GLY A 303 -6.34 -5.47 17.02
CA GLY A 303 -6.51 -5.32 18.47
C GLY A 303 -6.79 -6.65 19.17
N ALA A 304 -6.99 -6.60 20.48
CA ALA A 304 -7.26 -7.79 21.29
C ALA A 304 -8.52 -8.56 20.86
N PHE A 305 -9.48 -7.89 20.22
CA PHE A 305 -10.74 -8.47 19.74
C PHE A 305 -10.68 -8.95 18.29
N GLY A 306 -9.48 -9.03 17.70
CA GLY A 306 -9.24 -9.47 16.33
C GLY A 306 -8.87 -8.32 15.39
N THR A 307 -9.01 -8.58 14.10
CA THR A 307 -8.65 -7.66 13.02
C THR A 307 -9.90 -7.21 12.27
N TRP A 308 -10.02 -5.91 12.01
CA TRP A 308 -11.11 -5.34 11.21
C TRP A 308 -10.59 -4.20 10.31
N LEU A 309 -11.50 -3.60 9.54
CA LEU A 309 -11.18 -2.57 8.55
C LEU A 309 -11.59 -1.19 9.04
N GLY A 310 -10.78 -0.19 8.73
CA GLY A 310 -11.12 1.23 8.83
C GLY A 310 -11.07 1.87 7.44
N VAL A 311 -11.99 2.80 7.18
CA VAL A 311 -11.89 3.72 6.04
C VAL A 311 -11.95 5.14 6.58
N TRP A 312 -10.99 5.96 6.18
CA TRP A 312 -10.84 7.32 6.66
C TRP A 312 -10.48 8.26 5.51
N ARG A 313 -10.83 9.55 5.64
CA ARG A 313 -10.42 10.61 4.72
C ARG A 313 -9.81 11.75 5.52
N PRO A 314 -8.76 12.44 5.03
CA PRO A 314 -8.17 13.54 5.78
C PRO A 314 -9.11 14.72 6.09
N ALA A 315 -10.09 14.99 5.22
CA ALA A 315 -11.14 15.97 5.48
C ALA A 315 -12.16 15.51 6.55
N GLU A 316 -12.25 14.20 6.83
CA GLU A 316 -13.17 13.62 7.80
C GLU A 316 -12.54 13.53 9.19
N ARG A 317 -13.35 13.79 10.22
CA ARG A 317 -12.93 13.74 11.63
C ARG A 317 -13.16 12.39 12.29
N LEU A 318 -13.70 11.42 11.57
CA LEU A 318 -14.07 10.11 12.07
C LEU A 318 -13.54 9.04 11.11
N MET A 319 -13.14 7.91 11.68
CA MET A 319 -12.85 6.70 10.94
C MET A 319 -14.13 5.85 10.85
N CYS A 320 -14.46 5.38 9.66
CA CYS A 320 -15.55 4.42 9.46
C CYS A 320 -15.03 3.01 9.68
N HIS A 321 -15.53 2.31 10.70
CA HIS A 321 -15.15 0.93 10.99
C HIS A 321 -16.06 -0.03 10.21
N LEU A 322 -15.46 -1.04 9.59
CA LEU A 322 -16.14 -2.07 8.80
C LEU A 322 -15.68 -3.46 9.27
N PRO A 323 -16.56 -4.47 9.33
CA PRO A 323 -16.14 -5.84 9.59
C PRO A 323 -15.25 -6.34 8.46
N ALA A 324 -14.20 -7.11 8.79
CA ALA A 324 -13.41 -7.79 7.79
C ALA A 324 -14.22 -8.96 7.18
N PRO A 325 -14.24 -9.12 5.84
CA PRO A 325 -14.84 -10.30 5.21
C PRO A 325 -14.19 -11.59 5.72
N GLU A 326 -14.98 -12.65 5.79
CA GLU A 326 -14.44 -13.99 6.09
C GLU A 326 -13.38 -14.38 5.05
N GLY A 327 -12.28 -14.97 5.51
CA GLY A 327 -11.19 -15.38 4.63
C GLY A 327 -10.34 -14.23 4.07
N TRP A 328 -10.56 -12.97 4.50
CA TRP A 328 -9.77 -11.84 4.02
C TRP A 328 -8.27 -12.05 4.21
N LEU A 329 -7.51 -11.88 3.11
CA LEU A 329 -6.06 -11.95 3.11
C LEU A 329 -5.51 -10.66 3.73
N ARG A 330 -5.26 -10.70 5.04
CA ARG A 330 -5.00 -9.51 5.88
C ARG A 330 -3.90 -8.62 5.31
N GLY A 331 -4.21 -7.33 5.20
CA GLY A 331 -3.29 -6.32 4.66
C GLY A 331 -3.23 -6.26 3.14
N ALA A 332 -3.95 -7.15 2.44
CA ALA A 332 -4.11 -7.12 1.00
C ALA A 332 -5.42 -6.41 0.62
N GLY A 333 -5.35 -5.46 -0.31
CA GLY A 333 -6.53 -4.81 -0.87
C GLY A 333 -6.19 -3.53 -1.59
N LEU A 334 -7.17 -3.00 -2.31
CA LEU A 334 -7.03 -1.77 -3.08
C LEU A 334 -8.30 -0.93 -2.99
N LEU A 335 -8.12 0.39 -3.07
CA LEU A 335 -9.23 1.31 -3.27
C LEU A 335 -9.32 1.63 -4.76
N THR A 336 -10.51 1.44 -5.33
CA THR A 336 -10.80 1.90 -6.68
C THR A 336 -10.94 3.42 -6.71
N ARG A 337 -10.87 4.01 -7.90
CA ARG A 337 -11.16 5.42 -8.14
C ARG A 337 -12.49 5.87 -7.54
N ASP A 338 -13.51 5.03 -7.58
CA ASP A 338 -14.85 5.35 -7.07
C ASP A 338 -14.97 5.25 -5.53
N GLY A 339 -13.91 4.78 -4.86
CA GLY A 339 -13.86 4.60 -3.41
C GLY A 339 -14.44 3.27 -2.93
N VAL A 340 -14.57 2.29 -3.84
CA VAL A 340 -14.88 0.89 -3.49
C VAL A 340 -13.59 0.19 -3.05
N LEU A 341 -13.60 -0.38 -1.85
CA LEU A 341 -12.52 -1.17 -1.29
C LEU A 341 -12.66 -2.62 -1.76
N ARG A 342 -11.73 -3.09 -2.59
CA ARG A 342 -11.66 -4.47 -3.07
C ARG A 342 -10.67 -5.26 -2.22
N LEU A 343 -11.12 -6.39 -1.67
CA LEU A 343 -10.40 -7.17 -0.67
C LEU A 343 -10.31 -8.64 -1.14
N PRO A 344 -9.12 -9.09 -1.54
CA PRO A 344 -8.89 -10.50 -1.84
C PRO A 344 -9.16 -11.37 -0.61
N TYR A 345 -9.92 -12.45 -0.79
CA TYR A 345 -10.24 -13.40 0.27
C TYR A 345 -10.22 -14.84 -0.26
N ALA A 346 -9.94 -15.77 0.65
CA ALA A 346 -9.99 -17.21 0.40
C ALA A 346 -10.71 -17.90 1.56
N THR A 347 -11.69 -18.74 1.24
CA THR A 347 -12.44 -19.59 2.19
C THR A 347 -12.41 -21.05 1.69
N GLY A 348 -12.95 -21.98 2.48
CA GLY A 348 -13.08 -23.37 2.04
C GLY A 348 -13.96 -23.54 0.79
N ASP A 349 -15.00 -22.69 0.65
CA ASP A 349 -15.94 -22.75 -0.47
C ASP A 349 -15.50 -21.90 -1.67
N VAL A 350 -14.79 -20.79 -1.40
CA VAL A 350 -14.32 -19.84 -2.42
C VAL A 350 -12.81 -19.71 -2.30
N PRO A 351 -12.02 -20.46 -3.10
CA PRO A 351 -10.56 -20.48 -2.97
C PRO A 351 -9.90 -19.17 -3.43
N CYS A 352 -10.55 -18.43 -4.32
CA CYS A 352 -10.13 -17.11 -4.80
C CYS A 352 -11.36 -16.23 -5.01
N GLY A 353 -11.47 -15.14 -4.25
CA GLY A 353 -12.54 -14.17 -4.36
C GLY A 353 -12.08 -12.75 -4.06
N VAL A 354 -12.89 -11.78 -4.45
CA VAL A 354 -12.69 -10.36 -4.15
C VAL A 354 -13.97 -9.81 -3.56
N ALA A 355 -13.93 -9.40 -2.29
CA ALA A 355 -15.04 -8.76 -1.62
C ALA A 355 -15.00 -7.27 -1.89
N GLU A 356 -16.14 -6.67 -2.20
CA GLU A 356 -16.26 -5.23 -2.47
C GLU A 356 -17.03 -4.54 -1.36
N LEU A 357 -16.40 -3.57 -0.72
CA LEU A 357 -16.99 -2.78 0.34
C LEU A 357 -17.01 -1.31 -0.04
N THR A 358 -18.18 -0.69 0.05
CA THR A 358 -18.30 0.77 -0.11
C THR A 358 -18.41 1.42 1.26
N ALA A 359 -17.45 2.28 1.60
CA ALA A 359 -17.57 3.06 2.82
C ALA A 359 -18.64 4.16 2.64
N PRO A 360 -19.58 4.31 3.58
CA PRO A 360 -20.55 5.40 3.52
C PRO A 360 -19.81 6.74 3.51
N ARG A 361 -20.13 7.60 2.54
CA ARG A 361 -19.64 8.98 2.51
C ARG A 361 -20.36 9.77 3.60
N SER A 362 -19.62 10.49 4.42
CA SER A 362 -20.14 11.47 5.37
C SER A 362 -20.72 12.67 4.61
N GLY A 363 -21.85 12.50 3.93
CA GLY A 363 -22.42 13.50 3.00
C GLY A 363 -23.92 13.42 2.75
N THR A 364 -24.63 12.44 3.30
CA THR A 364 -26.10 12.33 3.17
C THR A 364 -26.78 12.09 4.51
N ARG A 365 -26.50 12.93 5.52
CA ARG A 365 -27.54 13.21 6.52
C ARG A 365 -28.54 14.14 5.86
N GLY A 366 -29.51 13.52 5.18
CA GLY A 366 -30.63 14.19 4.54
C GLY A 366 -31.28 15.17 5.51
N ARG A 367 -31.23 16.45 5.13
CA ARG A 367 -32.17 17.46 5.55
C ARG A 367 -33.56 17.01 5.09
N GLY A 368 -34.36 16.49 6.02
CA GLY A 368 -35.81 16.33 5.88
C GLY A 368 -36.33 14.89 5.81
N ALA A 369 -36.81 14.39 6.95
CA ALA A 369 -38.05 13.62 7.06
C ALA A 369 -38.48 13.66 8.54
N GLY A 370 -39.67 14.23 8.79
CA GLY A 370 -40.16 14.56 10.13
C GLY A 370 -40.32 13.35 11.04
N ALA A 371 -39.87 13.50 12.27
CA ALA A 371 -40.35 12.66 13.37
C ALA A 371 -41.79 13.10 13.69
N GLY A 372 -42.73 12.42 13.04
CA GLY A 372 -44.11 12.35 13.47
C GLY A 372 -44.16 11.81 14.89
N GLN A 373 -44.91 12.54 15.70
CA GLN A 373 -45.30 12.28 17.07
C GLN A 373 -45.78 10.83 17.25
N LEU A 374 -45.17 10.13 18.20
CA LEU A 374 -45.66 8.86 18.74
C LEU A 374 -46.91 9.18 19.57
N GLU A 375 -48.09 8.89 19.02
CA GLU A 375 -49.33 8.80 19.79
C GLU A 375 -49.67 7.32 20.02
N ALA A 376 -50.02 7.05 21.26
CA ALA A 376 -50.24 5.74 21.84
C ALA A 376 -51.39 4.98 21.18
N ALA A 377 -51.21 3.67 21.04
CA ALA A 377 -52.28 2.74 20.72
C ALA A 377 -53.21 2.62 21.94
N ASP A 378 -54.43 3.14 21.80
CA ASP A 378 -55.55 2.79 22.66
C ASP A 378 -56.60 2.01 21.85
N ALA A 379 -57.19 1.03 22.52
CA ALA A 379 -57.98 -0.04 21.93
C ALA A 379 -59.41 0.39 21.62
N ALA A 380 -59.90 0.04 20.42
CA ALA A 380 -61.33 -0.17 20.19
C ALA A 380 -61.58 -1.05 18.95
N ARG A 381 -62.35 -2.13 19.17
CA ARG A 381 -62.97 -2.97 18.14
C ARG A 381 -63.84 -2.14 17.18
N PRO A 382 -64.19 -2.68 15.99
CA PRO A 382 -65.53 -3.26 15.91
C PRO A 382 -65.65 -4.56 15.09
N GLU A 383 -66.68 -5.31 15.43
CA GLU A 383 -67.35 -6.33 14.61
C GLU A 383 -68.23 -5.63 13.55
N GLY A 384 -68.43 -6.23 12.36
CA GLY A 384 -69.39 -5.66 11.39
C GLY A 384 -69.35 -6.19 9.95
N ARG A 385 -70.06 -7.30 9.75
CA ARG A 385 -70.44 -8.08 8.56
C ARG A 385 -70.96 -7.31 7.30
N ALA A 386 -70.71 -7.92 6.11
CA ALA A 386 -71.47 -7.93 4.82
C ALA A 386 -71.47 -6.65 3.94
N GLU A 387 -71.50 -6.65 2.59
CA GLU A 387 -71.65 -7.66 1.53
C GLU A 387 -71.40 -7.01 0.13
N VAL A 388 -71.06 -7.84 -0.89
CA VAL A 388 -71.39 -7.75 -2.33
C VAL A 388 -70.63 -6.75 -3.27
N GLY A 389 -69.94 -7.30 -4.29
CA GLY A 389 -69.32 -6.60 -5.45
C GLY A 389 -70.32 -6.31 -6.59
N PRO A 390 -69.99 -6.34 -7.91
CA PRO A 390 -68.70 -6.41 -8.64
C PRO A 390 -68.62 -5.42 -9.85
N GLN A 391 -67.68 -5.67 -10.79
CA GLN A 391 -67.64 -5.29 -12.24
C GLN A 391 -66.65 -4.17 -12.66
N GLY A 392 -65.77 -4.51 -13.62
CA GLY A 392 -64.91 -3.61 -14.42
C GLY A 392 -65.70 -2.85 -15.51
N PRO A 393 -65.11 -2.37 -16.65
CA PRO A 393 -64.01 -2.99 -17.41
C PRO A 393 -63.00 -2.05 -18.14
N VAL A 394 -61.91 -2.68 -18.61
CA VAL A 394 -61.18 -2.62 -19.92
C VAL A 394 -61.49 -1.50 -20.94
N ARG A 395 -60.41 -0.89 -21.50
CA ARG A 395 -60.12 -0.61 -22.95
C ARG A 395 -58.58 -0.44 -23.07
N ASP A 396 -57.77 -1.18 -23.83
CA ASP A 396 -57.68 -1.57 -25.26
C ASP A 396 -57.41 -0.45 -26.28
N GLY A 397 -56.37 -0.68 -27.10
CA GLY A 397 -56.07 -0.03 -28.40
C GLY A 397 -54.69 0.67 -28.45
N ALA A 398 -53.56 0.13 -28.93
CA ALA A 398 -53.19 -0.63 -30.14
C ALA A 398 -52.58 0.24 -31.28
N ALA A 399 -51.64 -0.40 -32.02
CA ALA A 399 -50.96 -0.06 -33.29
C ALA A 399 -49.66 0.78 -33.17
N ALA A 400 -48.47 0.19 -33.39
CA ALA A 400 -47.84 -0.23 -34.67
C ALA A 400 -47.46 0.99 -35.54
N GLY A 401 -46.27 1.18 -36.12
CA GLY A 401 -45.16 0.34 -36.58
C GLY A 401 -44.46 1.11 -37.74
N PRO A 402 -43.26 0.73 -38.20
CA PRO A 402 -42.20 1.61 -38.76
C PRO A 402 -42.08 1.51 -40.31
N PRO A 403 -40.91 1.50 -41.02
CA PRO A 403 -39.63 2.26 -41.01
C PRO A 403 -39.24 2.84 -42.43
N GLY A 404 -38.07 3.49 -42.59
CA GLY A 404 -37.37 3.67 -43.90
C GLY A 404 -36.37 4.83 -43.91
N ALA A 405 -35.03 4.59 -43.93
CA ALA A 405 -34.13 4.51 -45.10
C ALA A 405 -33.79 5.89 -45.73
N SER A 406 -32.62 6.28 -46.23
CA SER A 406 -31.23 5.79 -46.31
C SER A 406 -30.42 6.86 -47.10
N ARG A 407 -29.10 6.97 -46.84
CA ARG A 407 -27.97 7.38 -47.73
C ARG A 407 -27.74 8.84 -48.18
N GLN A 408 -26.56 9.38 -47.81
CA GLN A 408 -25.36 9.69 -48.64
C GLN A 408 -24.36 10.46 -47.74
N ALA A 409 -23.12 10.03 -47.47
CA ALA A 409 -21.93 9.88 -48.32
C ALA A 409 -21.39 11.21 -48.88
N THR A 410 -20.42 11.80 -48.18
CA THR A 410 -19.33 12.61 -48.78
C THR A 410 -18.04 12.39 -47.99
N GLU A 411 -17.06 11.86 -48.71
CA GLU A 411 -15.66 11.62 -48.36
C GLU A 411 -14.84 12.79 -48.94
N THR A 412 -14.03 13.47 -48.13
CA THR A 412 -12.82 14.17 -48.59
C THR A 412 -11.84 14.32 -47.41
N ASP A 413 -10.58 13.97 -47.68
CA ASP A 413 -9.43 13.73 -46.79
C ASP A 413 -8.84 14.97 -46.05
N PRO A 414 -7.87 14.81 -45.13
CA PRO A 414 -7.51 15.74 -44.05
C PRO A 414 -6.34 16.70 -44.39
N PRO A 415 -6.10 17.75 -43.57
CA PRO A 415 -4.80 18.41 -43.51
C PRO A 415 -3.98 17.99 -42.27
N GLU A 416 -2.72 17.65 -42.54
CA GLU A 416 -1.62 17.37 -41.61
C GLU A 416 -1.02 18.64 -40.92
N PRO A 417 -0.13 18.49 -39.91
CA PRO A 417 0.02 19.42 -38.79
C PRO A 417 0.97 20.60 -39.06
N VAL A 418 0.59 21.78 -38.55
CA VAL A 418 1.42 22.99 -38.57
C VAL A 418 2.41 22.98 -37.40
N ALA A 419 3.69 22.79 -37.72
CA ALA A 419 4.83 23.05 -36.86
C ALA A 419 5.10 24.57 -36.74
N ALA A 420 5.24 25.07 -35.51
CA ALA A 420 5.80 26.40 -35.26
C ALA A 420 7.31 26.30 -34.94
N ARG A 421 8.09 27.07 -35.71
CA ARG A 421 9.55 27.14 -35.79
C ARG A 421 10.10 28.28 -34.86
N PRO A 422 11.40 28.65 -34.82
CA PRO A 422 12.23 28.63 -33.60
C PRO A 422 12.72 30.01 -33.04
N VAL A 423 13.19 29.97 -31.77
CA VAL A 423 14.05 30.83 -30.90
C VAL A 423 14.38 32.30 -31.23
N PRO A 424 14.46 33.18 -30.20
CA PRO A 424 15.46 34.26 -30.15
C PRO A 424 16.72 33.87 -29.35
N LEU A 425 17.86 33.83 -30.06
CA LEU A 425 19.21 33.75 -29.51
C LEU A 425 19.52 34.96 -28.64
N GLN A 426 19.91 34.77 -27.36
CA GLN A 426 20.74 35.80 -26.71
C GLN A 426 21.61 35.39 -25.51
N GLN A 427 21.77 34.12 -25.12
CA GLN A 427 22.73 33.76 -24.05
C GLN A 427 23.52 32.46 -24.30
N ALA A 428 24.07 32.30 -25.50
CA ALA A 428 25.23 31.44 -25.72
C ALA A 428 26.46 32.30 -26.03
N PRO A 429 27.56 32.11 -25.28
CA PRO A 429 28.89 32.14 -25.88
C PRO A 429 29.44 30.73 -25.90
N LEU A 430 29.47 30.15 -27.10
CA LEU A 430 30.35 29.06 -27.48
C LEU A 430 31.78 29.59 -27.60
N GLY A 431 32.74 28.77 -27.17
CA GLY A 431 34.13 28.85 -27.59
C GLY A 431 34.97 27.96 -26.67
N GLY A 432 35.65 26.91 -27.12
CA GLY A 432 35.85 26.34 -28.45
C GLY A 432 36.86 25.19 -28.29
N LEU A 433 36.64 24.10 -29.01
CA LEU A 433 37.59 23.00 -29.17
C LEU A 433 38.92 23.52 -29.72
N VAL A 434 40.05 23.13 -29.12
CA VAL A 434 41.33 22.96 -29.83
C VAL A 434 41.99 21.66 -29.36
N THR A 435 42.27 20.83 -30.37
CA THR A 435 43.09 19.63 -30.44
C THR A 435 44.41 19.65 -29.64
N LYS A 436 44.70 18.56 -28.91
CA LYS A 436 45.79 17.63 -29.26
C LYS A 436 45.65 16.31 -28.51
#